data_AF-A0A2E6LZ33-F1
#
_entry.id   AF-A0A2E6LZ33-F1
#
_cell.length_a   1.000
_cell.length_b   1.000
_cell.length_c   1.000
_cell.angle_alpha   90.00
_cell.angle_beta   90.00
_cell.angle_gamma   90.00
#
_symmetry.space_group_name_H-M   'P 1'
#
loop_
_entity.id
_entity.type
_entity.pdbx_description
1 polymer ?
#
loop_
_entity_poly.entity_id
_entity_poly.type
_entity_poly.pdbx_seq_one_letter_code
_entity_poly.pdbx_strand_id
1 'polypeptide(L)' 'AIYIMDQLNNRPRKCLNYKTPNEVVFGKSFKFALTS' A
#
# COMPACT_ATOMS: atom_id res chain seq x y z
N ALA A 1 -10.98 14.22 -0.06
CA ALA A 1 -11.36 12.85 0.32
C ALA A 1 -10.50 11.79 -0.38
N ILE A 2 -10.42 11.81 -1.71
CA ILE A 2 -9.69 10.81 -2.52
C ILE A 2 -8.20 10.71 -2.13
N TYR A 3 -7.50 11.84 -2.00
CA TYR A 3 -6.08 11.87 -1.60
C TYR A 3 -5.82 11.25 -0.22
N ILE A 4 -6.69 11.54 0.76
CA ILE A 4 -6.56 10.99 2.11
C ILE A 4 -6.74 9.47 2.09
N MET A 5 -7.71 8.97 1.32
CA MET A 5 -7.94 7.53 1.20
C MET A 5 -6.77 6.82 0.53
N ASP A 6 -6.19 7.43 -0.50
CA ASP A 6 -4.99 6.89 -1.15
C ASP A 6 -3.83 6.76 -0.16
N GLN A 7 -3.57 7.80 0.64
CA GLN A 7 -2.55 7.75 1.68
C GLN A 7 -2.85 6.69 2.75
N LEU A 8 -4.10 6.53 3.18
CA LEU A 8 -4.48 5.52 4.17
C LEU A 8 -4.34 4.08 3.63
N ASN A 9 -4.64 3.88 2.36
CA ASN A 9 -4.62 2.58 1.68
C ASN A 9 -3.22 2.13 1.26
N ASN A 10 -2.30 3.07 1.06
CA ASN A 10 -0.89 2.82 0.76
C ASN A 10 0.03 2.92 2.00
N ARG A 11 -0.53 3.09 3.20
CA ARG A 11 0.26 3.21 4.44
C ARG A 11 0.56 1.84 5.07
N PRO A 12 1.84 1.49 5.31
CA PRO A 12 2.25 0.29 6.03
C PRO A 12 1.62 0.20 7.44
N ARG A 13 1.10 -0.98 7.80
CA ARG A 13 0.51 -1.23 9.13
C ARG A 13 1.28 -2.33 9.86
N LYS A 14 1.68 -2.06 11.11
CA LYS A 14 2.37 -3.03 11.97
C LYS A 14 1.59 -4.35 12.10
N CYS A 15 0.27 -4.26 12.27
CA CYS A 15 -0.62 -5.43 12.39
C CYS A 15 -0.71 -6.27 11.12
N LEU A 16 -0.32 -5.74 9.96
CA LEU A 16 -0.31 -6.46 8.68
C LEU A 16 1.10 -6.92 8.30
N ASN A 17 1.99 -7.09 9.28
CA ASN A 17 3.41 -7.36 9.07
C ASN A 17 4.06 -6.31 8.15
N TYR A 18 3.75 -5.03 8.41
CA TYR A 18 4.15 -3.87 7.61
C TYR A 18 3.64 -3.81 6.16
N LYS A 19 2.67 -4.65 5.78
CA LYS A 19 1.97 -4.50 4.50
C LYS A 19 0.96 -3.34 4.54
N THR A 20 0.64 -2.80 3.36
CA THR A 20 -0.42 -1.81 3.18
C THR A 20 -1.80 -2.49 3.06
N PRO A 21 -2.91 -1.78 3.36
CA PRO A 21 -4.25 -2.29 3.08
C PRO A 21 -4.43 -2.76 1.62
N ASN A 22 -3.89 -2.01 0.65
CA ASN A 22 -3.95 -2.41 -0.76
C ASN A 22 -3.18 -3.70 -1.07
N GLU A 23 -2.05 -3.92 -0.42
CA GLU A 23 -1.26 -5.16 -0.57
C GLU A 23 -1.99 -6.38 -0.02
N VAL A 24 -2.71 -6.22 1.09
CA VAL A 24 -3.45 -7.32 1.72
C VAL A 24 -4.73 -7.66 0.94
N VAL A 25 -5.45 -6.64 0.46
CA VAL A 25 -6.73 -6.84 -0.23
C VAL A 25 -6.53 -7.23 -1.70
N PHE A 26 -5.58 -6.59 -2.39
CA PHE A 26 -5.42 -6.74 -3.84
C PHE A 26 -4.14 -7.49 -4.25
N GLY A 27 -3.29 -7.89 -3.31
CA GLY A 27 -2.04 -8.58 -3.61
C GLY A 27 -1.01 -7.75 -4.38
N LYS A 28 -1.24 -6.43 -4.52
CA LYS A 28 -0.36 -5.53 -5.27
C LYS A 28 0.75 -5.00 -4.37
N SER A 29 1.94 -5.61 -4.42
CA SER A 29 3.12 -4.94 -3.87
C SER A 29 3.49 -3.79 -4.79
N PHE A 30 3.42 -2.55 -4.29
CA PHE A 30 4.10 -1.42 -4.93
C PHE A 30 5.60 -1.58 -4.70
N LYS A 31 6.19 -2.64 -5.28
CA LYS A 31 7.61 -2.63 -5.58
C LYS A 31 7.76 -1.49 -6.57
N PHE A 32 8.45 -0.44 -6.16
CA PHE A 32 8.91 0.63 -7.02
C PHE A 32 9.50 -0.06 -8.25
N ALA A 33 8.76 -0.06 -9.36
CA ALA A 33 9.31 -0.52 -10.60
C ALA A 33 10.37 0.54 -10.91
N LEU A 34 11.62 0.22 -10.60
CA LEU A 34 12.76 0.86 -11.22
C LEU A 34 12.68 0.48 -12.71
N THR A 35 11.75 1.10 -13.44
CA THR A 35 11.88 1.22 -14.88
C THR A 35 13.05 2.16 -15.10
N SER A 36 14.13 1.57 -15.62
CA SER A 36 15.35 2.25 -16.06
C SER A 36 15.05 3.37 -17.04
#